data_AF-A0A9D0U2S4-F1
#
_entry.id   AF-A0A9D0U2S4-F1
#
_cell.length_a   1.000
_cell.length_b   1.000
_cell.length_c   1.000
_cell.angle_alpha   90.00
_cell.angle_beta   90.00
_cell.angle_gamma   90.00
#
_symmetry.space_group_name_H-M   'P 1'
#
loop_
_entity.id
_entity.type
_entity.pdbx_description
1 polymer ?
#
loop_
_entity_poly.entity_id
_entity_poly.type
_entity_poly.pdbx_seq_one_letter_code
_entity_poly.pdbx_strand_id
1 'polypeptide(L)'
;MFKKSALLIVTLLSVSTSLYAAGFDSSYSSIAENDCKTVKSGEHGSTQHCKGFAGMSVIVTDFDARQDLIIQQQQKTGSKQDFPLALTETVSSAFSSLGDKIEWRHKRGKPKELVGMIVRFNVAENPNKPDKNTSYLVVSKVLDDQVCVVGKVAPQKGNVQNKQARAMADKATTLPCLASVATNANSDPDPDPDSAVAVSRATYKCDGKIAFEVIFEVGQVRYLMLKESIVLREVDSASGSRYSDGETTLSLKGDEAMVEIRGVSPYSSCKVFESGDSAY
;
A
#
# COMPACT_ATOMS: atom_id res chain seq x y z
N MET A 1 82.01 26.80 29.58
CA MET A 1 81.22 25.78 28.85
C MET A 1 79.85 25.66 29.51
N PHE A 2 78.80 26.25 28.92
CA PHE A 2 77.42 26.08 29.38
C PHE A 2 76.55 25.65 28.19
N LYS A 3 76.10 24.40 28.19
CA LYS A 3 75.19 23.86 27.18
C LYS A 3 73.75 24.20 27.58
N LYS A 4 73.08 25.01 26.76
CA LYS A 4 71.63 25.26 26.85
C LYS A 4 70.89 24.12 26.15
N SER A 5 70.18 23.29 26.91
CA SER A 5 69.25 22.29 26.36
C SER A 5 67.89 22.94 26.14
N ALA A 6 67.49 23.06 24.88
CA ALA A 6 66.14 23.47 24.50
C ALA A 6 65.18 22.30 24.70
N LEU A 7 64.15 22.50 25.54
CA LEU A 7 63.09 21.54 25.77
C LEU A 7 61.99 21.77 24.71
N LEU A 8 61.90 20.85 23.74
CA LEU A 8 60.88 20.86 22.71
C LEU A 8 59.61 20.20 23.26
N ILE A 9 58.58 20.99 23.59
CA ILE A 9 57.27 20.50 24.01
C ILE A 9 56.48 20.17 22.74
N VAL A 10 56.33 18.88 22.44
CA VAL A 10 55.47 18.39 21.35
C VAL A 10 54.05 18.23 21.92
N THR A 11 53.19 19.21 21.66
CA THR A 11 51.77 19.16 22.04
C THR A 11 51.03 18.24 21.07
N LEU A 12 50.71 17.03 21.51
CA LEU A 12 49.94 16.05 20.75
C LEU A 12 48.46 16.47 20.73
N LEU A 13 48.01 17.17 19.68
CA LEU A 13 46.59 17.46 19.45
C LEU A 13 45.87 16.17 19.08
N SER A 14 45.20 15.54 20.05
CA SER A 14 44.25 14.45 19.82
C SER A 14 43.00 15.01 19.13
N VAL A 15 42.95 14.91 17.79
CA VAL A 15 41.76 15.20 17.01
C VAL A 15 40.76 14.06 17.24
N SER A 16 39.82 14.27 18.16
CA SER A 16 38.67 13.39 18.37
C SER A 16 37.75 13.49 17.17
N THR A 17 37.95 12.65 16.15
CA THR A 17 36.95 12.49 15.08
C THR A 17 35.72 11.83 15.67
N SER A 18 34.69 12.63 15.98
CA SER A 18 33.35 12.13 16.28
C SER A 18 32.86 11.35 15.06
N LEU A 19 32.94 10.02 15.11
CA LEU A 19 32.16 9.17 14.22
C LEU A 19 30.69 9.46 14.51
N TYR A 20 30.08 10.33 13.70
CA TYR A 20 28.63 10.42 13.60
C TYR A 20 28.15 9.05 13.13
N ALA A 21 27.66 8.24 14.06
CA ALA A 21 26.94 7.03 13.71
C ALA A 21 25.79 7.44 12.76
N ALA A 22 25.84 6.94 11.53
CA ALA A 22 24.72 7.06 10.59
C ALA A 22 23.47 6.55 11.31
N GLY A 23 22.54 7.47 11.56
CA GLY A 23 21.38 7.20 12.39
C GLY A 23 20.13 7.82 11.78
N PHE A 24 19.00 7.45 12.35
CA PHE A 24 17.68 7.87 11.91
C PHE A 24 16.94 8.53 13.07
N ASP A 25 16.20 9.58 12.76
CA ASP A 25 15.33 10.28 13.71
C ASP A 25 13.86 10.04 13.35
N SER A 26 12.97 10.24 14.33
CA SER A 26 11.51 10.18 14.13
C SER A 26 10.93 11.58 14.15
N SER A 27 10.04 11.85 13.21
CA SER A 27 9.11 12.97 13.24
C SER A 27 7.68 12.46 13.22
N TYR A 28 6.72 13.23 13.73
CA TYR A 28 5.32 12.77 13.85
C TYR A 28 4.37 13.76 13.21
N SER A 29 3.38 13.23 12.48
CA SER A 29 2.20 13.99 12.07
C SER A 29 0.94 13.32 12.61
N SER A 30 -0.08 14.13 12.86
CA SER A 30 -1.39 13.63 13.26
C SER A 30 -2.24 13.32 12.04
N ILE A 31 -3.01 12.26 12.16
CA ILE A 31 -4.12 11.88 11.27
C ILE A 31 -5.40 11.61 12.07
N ALA A 32 -5.48 12.10 13.32
CA ALA A 32 -6.73 12.13 14.05
C ALA A 32 -7.76 12.97 13.29
N GLU A 33 -9.02 12.57 13.34
CA GLU A 33 -10.12 13.18 12.58
C GLU A 33 -10.21 14.71 12.77
N ASN A 34 -10.00 15.19 14.00
CA ASN A 34 -10.06 16.61 14.35
C ASN A 34 -8.85 17.43 13.86
N ASP A 35 -7.76 16.78 13.47
CA ASP A 35 -6.57 17.42 12.90
C ASP A 35 -6.58 17.41 11.36
N CYS A 36 -7.62 16.79 10.76
CA CYS A 36 -7.77 16.64 9.32
C CYS A 36 -8.96 17.44 8.79
N LYS A 37 -8.89 17.84 7.53
CA LYS A 37 -10.00 18.49 6.81
C LYS A 37 -10.80 17.44 6.05
N THR A 38 -12.04 17.21 6.44
CA THR A 38 -12.98 16.40 5.66
C THR A 38 -13.26 17.08 4.31
N VAL A 39 -12.95 16.38 3.21
CA VAL A 39 -13.20 16.86 1.84
C VAL A 39 -14.40 16.17 1.20
N LYS A 40 -14.70 14.95 1.62
CA LYS A 40 -15.87 14.18 1.19
C LYS A 40 -16.37 13.36 2.38
N SER A 41 -17.69 13.28 2.53
CA SER A 41 -18.34 12.42 3.51
C SER A 41 -19.67 11.95 2.94
N GLY A 42 -20.05 10.70 3.22
CA GLY A 42 -21.32 10.11 2.84
C GLY A 42 -21.63 8.90 3.69
N GLU A 43 -22.76 8.26 3.42
CA GLU A 43 -23.24 7.10 4.19
C GLU A 43 -22.23 5.94 4.25
N HIS A 44 -21.45 5.75 3.18
CA HIS A 44 -20.54 4.61 3.05
C HIS A 44 -19.06 4.94 3.21
N GLY A 45 -18.72 6.18 3.61
CA GLY A 45 -17.31 6.54 3.78
C GLY A 45 -17.00 8.01 3.84
N SER A 46 -15.70 8.29 4.03
CA SER A 46 -15.18 9.66 4.08
C SER A 46 -13.80 9.77 3.43
N THR A 47 -13.42 10.98 3.07
CA THR A 47 -12.08 11.33 2.63
C THR A 47 -11.65 12.57 3.39
N GLN A 48 -10.50 12.47 4.04
CA GLN A 48 -9.95 13.52 4.90
C GLN A 48 -8.54 13.87 4.45
N HIS A 49 -8.22 15.15 4.39
CA HIS A 49 -6.90 15.67 4.07
C HIS A 49 -6.20 16.12 5.36
N CYS A 50 -5.14 15.43 5.70
CA CYS A 50 -4.33 15.66 6.89
C CYS A 50 -2.97 16.27 6.49
N LYS A 51 -2.38 17.05 7.40
CA LYS A 51 -1.02 17.55 7.22
C LYS A 51 -0.03 16.40 7.37
N GLY A 52 0.83 16.21 6.38
CA GLY A 52 1.91 15.23 6.45
C GLY A 52 3.20 15.83 7.01
N PHE A 53 4.32 15.29 6.57
CA PHE A 53 5.66 15.72 6.94
C PHE A 53 6.49 16.07 5.69
N ALA A 54 7.53 16.89 5.87
CA ALA A 54 8.44 17.31 4.80
C ALA A 54 7.77 17.90 3.54
N GLY A 55 6.59 18.53 3.69
CA GLY A 55 5.84 19.14 2.57
C GLY A 55 4.86 18.21 1.87
N MET A 56 4.77 16.95 2.29
CA MET A 56 3.74 16.01 1.81
C MET A 56 2.41 16.23 2.52
N SER A 57 1.32 15.83 1.85
CA SER A 57 0.00 15.71 2.46
C SER A 57 -0.36 14.24 2.63
N VAL A 58 -1.21 13.96 3.60
CA VAL A 58 -1.73 12.62 3.84
C VAL A 58 -3.23 12.67 3.59
N ILE A 59 -3.75 11.74 2.81
CA ILE A 59 -5.19 11.58 2.61
C ILE A 59 -5.59 10.28 3.30
N VAL A 60 -6.52 10.39 4.25
CA VAL A 60 -7.16 9.24 4.89
C VAL A 60 -8.48 8.98 4.16
N THR A 61 -8.68 7.75 3.73
CA THR A 61 -9.95 7.32 3.13
C THR A 61 -10.58 6.28 4.03
N ASP A 62 -11.88 6.38 4.22
CA ASP A 62 -12.71 5.35 4.85
C ASP A 62 -13.75 4.92 3.83
N PHE A 63 -13.84 3.62 3.58
CA PHE A 63 -14.89 3.04 2.75
C PHE A 63 -15.32 1.69 3.32
N ASP A 64 -16.61 1.56 3.64
CA ASP A 64 -17.19 0.35 4.21
C ASP A 64 -16.39 -0.17 5.43
N ALA A 65 -16.11 0.77 6.36
CA ALA A 65 -15.39 0.54 7.62
C ALA A 65 -13.96 -0.02 7.45
N ARG A 66 -13.29 0.39 6.38
CA ARG A 66 -11.89 0.07 6.10
C ARG A 66 -11.15 1.36 5.78
N GLN A 67 -10.18 1.68 6.61
CA GLN A 67 -9.37 2.86 6.42
C GLN A 67 -8.10 2.57 5.63
N ASP A 68 -7.75 3.51 4.74
CA ASP A 68 -6.53 3.46 3.94
C ASP A 68 -5.83 4.82 3.94
N LEU A 69 -4.58 4.84 3.46
CA LEU A 69 -3.74 6.02 3.35
C LEU A 69 -3.27 6.23 1.92
N ILE A 70 -3.32 7.49 1.49
CA ILE A 70 -2.67 7.96 0.28
C ILE A 70 -1.66 9.03 0.69
N ILE A 71 -0.41 8.87 0.24
CA ILE A 71 0.62 9.90 0.40
C ILE A 71 0.61 10.77 -0.85
N GLN A 72 0.32 12.06 -0.68
CA GLN A 72 0.36 13.02 -1.77
C GLN A 72 1.67 13.81 -1.71
N GLN A 73 2.48 13.71 -2.76
CA GLN A 73 3.74 14.40 -2.89
C GLN A 73 3.70 15.45 -4.01
N GLN A 74 4.47 16.52 -3.85
CA GLN A 74 4.72 17.49 -4.90
C GLN A 74 5.90 17.01 -5.75
N GLN A 75 5.66 16.77 -7.03
CA GLN A 75 6.68 16.35 -7.98
C GLN A 75 7.55 17.53 -8.43
N LYS A 76 8.76 17.25 -8.91
CA LYS A 76 9.71 18.27 -9.40
C LYS A 76 9.14 19.10 -10.57
N THR A 77 8.21 18.52 -11.31
CA THR A 77 7.45 19.16 -12.40
C THR A 77 6.41 20.16 -11.92
N GLY A 78 6.15 20.24 -10.62
CA GLY A 78 5.11 21.08 -10.01
C GLY A 78 3.73 20.42 -9.95
N SER A 79 3.56 19.21 -10.48
CA SER A 79 2.33 18.42 -10.32
C SER A 79 2.28 17.75 -8.94
N LYS A 80 1.08 17.38 -8.52
CA LYS A 80 0.87 16.50 -7.36
C LYS A 80 0.76 15.06 -7.83
N GLN A 81 1.34 14.14 -7.06
CA GLN A 81 1.22 12.71 -7.30
C GLN A 81 0.75 12.02 -6.03
N ASP A 82 -0.26 11.17 -6.21
CA ASP A 82 -0.85 10.38 -5.15
C ASP A 82 -0.25 8.97 -5.18
N PHE A 83 0.14 8.49 -4.00
CA PHE A 83 0.65 7.14 -3.79
C PHE A 83 -0.23 6.41 -2.77
N PRO A 84 -1.21 5.60 -3.23
CA PRO A 84 -2.03 4.79 -2.33
C PRO A 84 -1.19 3.68 -1.70
N LEU A 85 -1.39 3.42 -0.41
CA LEU A 85 -0.77 2.28 0.27
C LEU A 85 -1.51 0.97 0.04
N ALA A 86 -2.80 1.02 -0.31
CA ALA A 86 -3.63 -0.16 -0.55
C ALA A 86 -3.61 -1.09 0.66
N LEU A 87 -3.84 -0.56 1.87
CA LEU A 87 -3.71 -1.33 3.12
C LEU A 87 -4.69 -2.52 3.17
N THR A 88 -5.88 -2.36 2.59
CA THR A 88 -6.89 -3.40 2.49
C THR A 88 -6.39 -4.59 1.66
N GLU A 89 -5.67 -4.29 0.58
CA GLU A 89 -5.14 -5.28 -0.35
C GLU A 89 -3.79 -5.83 0.10
N THR A 90 -2.97 -5.07 0.81
CA THR A 90 -1.58 -5.44 1.14
C THR A 90 -1.40 -5.96 2.57
N VAL A 91 -2.27 -5.56 3.50
CA VAL A 91 -2.10 -5.84 4.94
C VAL A 91 -3.22 -6.72 5.48
N SER A 92 -4.49 -6.37 5.24
CA SER A 92 -5.67 -7.14 5.61
C SER A 92 -6.94 -6.58 4.98
N SER A 93 -7.81 -7.45 4.45
CA SER A 93 -9.11 -7.08 3.88
C SER A 93 -10.23 -6.92 4.92
N ALA A 94 -9.98 -7.27 6.19
CA ALA A 94 -10.96 -7.15 7.26
C ALA A 94 -11.26 -5.68 7.62
N PHE A 95 -12.35 -5.45 8.36
CA PHE A 95 -12.64 -4.13 8.91
C PHE A 95 -11.45 -3.60 9.71
N SER A 96 -11.14 -2.34 9.48
CA SER A 96 -9.89 -1.78 9.94
C SER A 96 -9.92 -0.27 10.11
N SER A 97 -9.11 0.19 11.06
CA SER A 97 -8.93 1.61 11.36
C SER A 97 -7.46 1.94 11.57
N LEU A 98 -7.09 3.17 11.25
CA LEU A 98 -5.77 3.71 11.50
C LEU A 98 -5.70 4.24 12.94
N GLY A 99 -4.50 4.24 13.52
CA GLY A 99 -4.24 5.05 14.70
C GLY A 99 -3.96 6.50 14.34
N ASP A 100 -4.08 7.39 15.31
CA ASP A 100 -4.05 8.85 15.13
C ASP A 100 -2.74 9.46 14.63
N LYS A 101 -1.67 8.68 14.47
CA LYS A 101 -0.33 9.21 14.20
C LYS A 101 0.43 8.42 13.14
N ILE A 102 1.18 9.15 12.33
CA ILE A 102 2.21 8.60 11.46
C ILE A 102 3.57 8.97 12.06
N GLU A 103 4.43 7.97 12.21
CA GLU A 103 5.84 8.17 12.53
C GLU A 103 6.65 8.17 11.22
N TRP A 104 7.30 9.29 10.92
CA TRP A 104 8.16 9.47 9.76
C TRP A 104 9.62 9.21 10.15
N ARG A 105 10.29 8.35 9.40
CA ARG A 105 11.71 8.01 9.60
C ARG A 105 12.55 8.67 8.52
N HIS A 106 13.55 9.43 8.94
CA HIS A 106 14.45 10.16 8.06
C HIS A 106 15.89 10.08 8.58
N LYS A 107 16.86 10.34 7.70
CA LYS A 107 18.26 10.41 8.13
C LYS A 107 18.43 11.48 9.20
N ARG A 108 19.29 11.21 10.18
CA ARG A 108 19.50 12.07 11.35
C ARG A 108 19.88 13.49 10.93
N GLY A 109 19.19 14.48 11.52
CA GLY A 109 19.38 15.90 11.20
C GLY A 109 18.95 16.31 9.79
N LYS A 110 18.35 15.41 9.01
CA LYS A 110 17.95 15.66 7.61
C LYS A 110 16.47 15.31 7.38
N PRO A 111 15.52 16.15 7.84
CA PRO A 111 14.09 15.85 7.79
C PRO A 111 13.51 15.67 6.39
N LYS A 112 14.19 16.15 5.34
CA LYS A 112 13.78 15.95 3.94
C LYS A 112 14.29 14.63 3.33
N GLU A 113 15.27 13.98 3.95
CA GLU A 113 15.79 12.68 3.50
C GLU A 113 15.02 11.55 4.20
N LEU A 114 13.74 11.40 3.84
CA LEU A 114 12.88 10.32 4.33
C LEU A 114 13.34 8.96 3.83
N VAL A 115 13.10 7.94 4.64
CA VAL A 115 13.38 6.54 4.30
C VAL A 115 12.16 5.65 4.47
N GLY A 116 11.26 6.00 5.38
CA GLY A 116 10.03 5.25 5.59
C GLY A 116 9.08 5.94 6.53
N MET A 117 7.91 5.33 6.70
CA MET A 117 6.90 5.73 7.66
C MET A 117 6.30 4.52 8.35
N ILE A 118 5.74 4.74 9.53
CA ILE A 118 5.09 3.73 10.35
C ILE A 118 3.72 4.26 10.74
N VAL A 119 2.69 3.47 10.51
CA VAL A 119 1.32 3.76 10.96
C VAL A 119 0.75 2.59 11.75
N ARG A 120 -0.06 2.88 12.75
CA ARG A 120 -0.82 1.85 13.46
C ARG A 120 -2.05 1.48 12.64
N PHE A 121 -2.26 0.18 12.44
CA PHE A 121 -3.39 -0.36 11.71
C PHE A 121 -4.09 -1.42 12.57
N ASN A 122 -5.30 -1.12 13.00
CA ASN A 122 -6.11 -1.97 13.86
C ASN A 122 -7.05 -2.78 12.98
N VAL A 123 -7.03 -4.10 13.11
CA VAL A 123 -7.74 -5.02 12.22
C VAL A 123 -8.66 -5.93 13.03
N ALA A 124 -9.93 -5.99 12.66
CA ALA A 124 -10.91 -6.91 13.24
C ALA A 124 -10.81 -8.29 12.58
N GLU A 125 -9.78 -9.06 12.94
CA GLU A 125 -9.47 -10.35 12.29
C GLU A 125 -10.48 -11.46 12.61
N ASN A 126 -11.23 -11.32 13.71
CA ASN A 126 -12.26 -12.28 14.10
C ASN A 126 -13.65 -11.70 13.83
N PRO A 127 -14.38 -12.16 12.80
CA PRO A 127 -15.70 -11.63 12.47
C PRO A 127 -16.74 -11.89 13.56
N ASN A 128 -16.53 -12.90 14.42
CA ASN A 128 -17.41 -13.19 15.56
C ASN A 128 -17.09 -12.32 16.79
N LYS A 129 -15.99 -11.56 16.76
CA LYS A 129 -15.56 -10.65 17.83
C LYS A 129 -15.02 -9.36 17.22
N PRO A 130 -15.85 -8.59 16.49
CA PRO A 130 -15.41 -7.42 15.74
C PRO A 130 -14.82 -6.31 16.63
N ASP A 131 -15.17 -6.28 17.91
CA ASP A 131 -14.61 -5.33 18.88
C ASP A 131 -13.17 -5.67 19.31
N LYS A 132 -12.66 -6.85 18.95
CA LYS A 132 -11.31 -7.30 19.29
C LYS A 132 -10.38 -7.09 18.11
N ASN A 133 -9.71 -5.94 18.10
CA ASN A 133 -8.76 -5.59 17.06
C ASN A 133 -7.34 -6.07 17.37
N THR A 134 -6.67 -6.61 16.36
CA THR A 134 -5.22 -6.82 16.36
C THR A 134 -4.54 -5.54 15.87
N SER A 135 -3.63 -4.98 16.67
CA SER A 135 -3.01 -3.68 16.38
C SER A 135 -1.61 -3.83 15.78
N TYR A 136 -1.52 -3.77 14.46
CA TYR A 136 -0.26 -3.84 13.72
C TYR A 136 0.43 -2.47 13.66
N LEU A 137 1.76 -2.48 13.53
CA LEU A 137 2.52 -1.35 12.97
C LEU A 137 2.87 -1.68 11.53
N VAL A 138 2.25 -0.98 10.59
CA VAL A 138 2.54 -1.11 9.16
C VAL A 138 3.71 -0.20 8.82
N VAL A 139 4.69 -0.73 8.11
CA VAL A 139 5.91 -0.02 7.70
C VAL A 139 5.88 0.15 6.19
N SER A 140 6.08 1.38 5.75
CA SER A 140 6.12 1.74 4.33
C SER A 140 7.44 2.43 4.00
N LYS A 141 7.99 2.18 2.81
CA LYS A 141 9.05 3.04 2.26
C LYS A 141 8.43 4.31 1.70
N VAL A 142 9.19 5.39 1.73
CA VAL A 142 8.78 6.69 1.17
C VAL A 142 9.94 7.28 0.38
N LEU A 143 9.82 7.29 -0.95
CA LEU A 143 10.75 7.89 -1.91
C LEU A 143 9.99 8.92 -2.76
N ASP A 144 10.72 9.72 -3.54
CA ASP A 144 10.15 10.77 -4.42
C ASP A 144 9.19 10.19 -5.49
N ASP A 145 9.45 8.97 -5.94
CA ASP A 145 8.76 8.29 -7.05
C ASP A 145 8.10 6.96 -6.65
N GLN A 146 8.24 6.55 -5.38
CA GLN A 146 7.71 5.28 -4.89
C GLN A 146 7.34 5.36 -3.41
N VAL A 147 6.09 5.04 -3.10
CA VAL A 147 5.62 4.79 -1.74
C VAL A 147 4.84 3.48 -1.74
N CYS A 148 5.20 2.55 -0.85
CA CYS A 148 4.55 1.26 -0.75
C CYS A 148 4.79 0.63 0.63
N VAL A 149 3.93 -0.29 1.03
CA VAL A 149 4.14 -1.12 2.23
C VAL A 149 5.32 -2.06 2.01
N VAL A 150 6.20 -2.20 3.01
CA VAL A 150 7.34 -3.14 2.99
C VAL A 150 7.23 -4.22 4.09
N GLY A 151 6.28 -4.07 5.02
CA GLY A 151 6.00 -5.06 6.03
C GLY A 151 5.00 -4.59 7.08
N LYS A 152 4.61 -5.50 7.97
CA LYS A 152 3.81 -5.23 9.17
C LYS A 152 4.43 -5.91 10.38
N VAL A 153 4.28 -5.32 11.56
CA VAL A 153 4.78 -5.86 12.83
C VAL A 153 3.60 -6.14 13.76
N ALA A 154 3.42 -7.41 14.13
CA ALA A 154 2.38 -7.86 15.04
C ALA A 154 2.54 -7.28 16.47
N PRO A 155 1.45 -7.20 17.27
CA PRO A 155 1.55 -6.80 18.67
C PRO A 155 2.54 -7.66 19.45
N GLN A 156 3.39 -7.00 20.25
CA GLN A 156 4.35 -7.68 21.13
C GLN A 156 4.36 -6.99 22.50
N LYS A 157 4.73 -7.74 23.54
CA LYS A 157 4.81 -7.20 24.90
C LYS A 157 5.90 -6.12 24.99
N GLY A 158 5.61 -5.07 25.77
CA GLY A 158 6.52 -3.94 25.97
C GLY A 158 6.77 -3.14 24.68
N ASN A 159 7.92 -2.46 24.60
CA ASN A 159 8.25 -1.58 23.48
C ASN A 159 8.91 -2.30 22.28
N VAL A 160 8.77 -3.62 22.18
CA VAL A 160 9.45 -4.42 21.14
C VAL A 160 8.85 -4.13 19.76
N GLN A 161 7.53 -4.02 19.66
CA GLN A 161 6.83 -3.72 18.40
C GLN A 161 7.38 -2.45 17.74
N ASN A 162 7.47 -1.36 18.50
CA ASN A 162 7.99 -0.07 18.00
C ASN A 162 9.47 -0.16 17.59
N LYS A 163 10.30 -0.90 18.34
CA LYS A 163 11.72 -1.08 18.00
C LYS A 163 11.88 -1.84 16.69
N GLN A 164 11.10 -2.92 16.49
CA GLN A 164 11.12 -3.70 15.26
C GLN A 164 10.62 -2.89 14.06
N ALA A 165 9.50 -2.17 14.22
CA ALA A 165 8.96 -1.32 13.16
C ALA A 165 9.94 -0.22 12.74
N ARG A 166 10.62 0.43 13.70
CA ARG A 166 11.67 1.44 13.41
C ARG A 166 12.87 0.82 12.70
N ALA A 167 13.36 -0.33 13.17
CA ALA A 167 14.48 -1.01 12.54
C ALA A 167 14.17 -1.43 11.09
N MET A 168 12.92 -1.80 10.80
CA MET A 168 12.45 -2.08 9.44
C MET A 168 12.36 -0.79 8.61
N ALA A 169 11.76 0.26 9.16
CA ALA A 169 11.61 1.55 8.49
C ALA A 169 12.95 2.21 8.13
N ASP A 170 13.95 2.06 8.99
CA ASP A 170 15.33 2.53 8.78
C ASP A 170 16.02 1.83 7.58
N LYS A 171 15.50 0.67 7.17
CA LYS A 171 15.97 -0.11 6.01
C LYS A 171 15.00 -0.08 4.83
N ALA A 172 13.87 0.63 4.94
CA ALA A 172 12.76 0.46 4.02
C ALA A 172 13.10 0.78 2.55
N THR A 173 14.04 1.69 2.30
CA THR A 173 14.47 2.03 0.93
C THR A 173 15.07 0.84 0.17
N THR A 174 15.63 -0.15 0.87
CA THR A 174 16.23 -1.36 0.26
C THR A 174 15.32 -2.59 0.33
N LEU A 175 14.19 -2.52 1.03
CA LEU A 175 13.24 -3.63 1.10
C LEU A 175 12.33 -3.64 -0.13
N PRO A 176 11.91 -4.79 -0.65
CA PRO A 176 10.90 -4.83 -1.71
C PRO A 176 9.56 -4.31 -1.20
N CYS A 177 8.75 -3.76 -2.10
CA CYS A 177 7.34 -3.53 -1.81
C CYS A 177 6.66 -4.87 -1.58
N LEU A 178 5.77 -4.95 -0.60
CA LEU A 178 4.85 -6.08 -0.51
C LEU A 178 3.94 -6.03 -1.74
N ALA A 179 3.83 -7.16 -2.39
CA ALA A 179 2.80 -7.38 -3.38
C ALA A 179 1.45 -7.24 -2.66
N SER A 180 0.45 -6.67 -3.31
CA SER A 180 -0.92 -6.79 -2.81
C SER A 180 -1.21 -8.29 -2.62
N VAL A 181 -1.94 -8.68 -1.58
CA VAL A 181 -2.38 -10.07 -1.30
C VAL A 181 -3.03 -10.71 -2.55
N ALA A 182 -3.49 -9.86 -3.46
CA ALA A 182 -3.82 -10.11 -4.85
C ALA A 182 -2.75 -10.76 -5.76
N THR A 183 -1.46 -10.71 -5.44
CA THR A 183 -0.34 -10.99 -6.38
C THR A 183 0.67 -12.03 -5.88
N ASN A 184 0.51 -12.58 -4.68
CA ASN A 184 1.38 -13.63 -4.15
C ASN A 184 0.60 -14.93 -3.88
N ALA A 185 0.11 -15.56 -4.95
CA ALA A 185 -0.32 -16.96 -4.92
C ALA A 185 0.78 -17.91 -5.45
N ASN A 186 2.06 -17.57 -5.26
CA ASN A 186 3.17 -18.46 -5.56
C ASN A 186 4.27 -18.28 -4.50
N SER A 187 4.60 -19.40 -3.84
CA SER A 187 5.60 -19.62 -2.78
C SER A 187 5.21 -19.28 -1.33
N ASP A 188 4.42 -20.17 -0.73
CA ASP A 188 4.77 -20.75 0.57
C ASP A 188 4.24 -22.20 0.63
N PRO A 189 4.94 -23.16 1.28
CA PRO A 189 4.50 -24.54 1.36
C PRO A 189 3.45 -24.67 2.47
N ASP A 190 2.26 -25.08 2.02
CA ASP A 190 1.24 -25.81 2.77
C ASP A 190 0.43 -25.02 3.83
N PRO A 191 -0.72 -24.46 3.43
CA PRO A 191 -1.90 -24.36 4.27
C PRO A 191 -2.94 -25.40 3.81
N ASP A 192 -3.24 -26.34 4.71
CA ASP A 192 -4.53 -27.01 4.91
C ASP A 192 -5.35 -27.37 3.64
N PRO A 193 -5.48 -28.66 3.27
CA PRO A 193 -6.06 -29.10 1.99
C PRO A 193 -7.55 -28.77 1.78
N ASP A 194 -8.26 -28.21 2.75
CA ASP A 194 -9.71 -28.00 2.67
C ASP A 194 -10.17 -26.55 2.42
N SER A 195 -9.28 -25.59 2.14
CA SER A 195 -9.73 -24.19 1.98
C SER A 195 -9.12 -23.36 0.83
N ALA A 196 -8.55 -24.00 -0.20
CA ALA A 196 -8.10 -23.30 -1.41
C ALA A 196 -9.25 -23.07 -2.40
N VAL A 197 -9.94 -21.93 -2.32
CA VAL A 197 -10.75 -21.43 -3.43
C VAL A 197 -9.77 -20.83 -4.45
N ALA A 198 -9.59 -21.50 -5.59
CA ALA A 198 -8.71 -21.02 -6.66
C ALA A 198 -9.22 -19.68 -7.19
N VAL A 199 -8.49 -18.60 -6.90
CA VAL A 199 -8.74 -17.27 -7.46
C VAL A 199 -7.79 -17.05 -8.62
N SER A 200 -8.31 -16.99 -9.85
CA SER A 200 -7.51 -16.66 -11.04
C SER A 200 -7.79 -15.22 -11.50
N ARG A 201 -6.89 -14.65 -12.31
CA ARG A 201 -6.97 -13.26 -12.79
C ARG A 201 -6.69 -13.19 -14.27
N ALA A 202 -7.40 -12.31 -14.97
CA ALA A 202 -7.09 -11.98 -16.34
C ALA A 202 -7.26 -10.48 -16.59
N THR A 203 -6.30 -9.89 -17.28
CA THR A 203 -6.39 -8.52 -17.79
C THR A 203 -6.84 -8.58 -19.23
N TYR A 204 -7.84 -7.79 -19.60
CA TYR A 204 -8.34 -7.72 -20.97
C TYR A 204 -8.07 -6.34 -21.56
N LYS A 205 -7.58 -6.32 -22.80
CA LYS A 205 -7.39 -5.11 -23.59
C LYS A 205 -8.36 -5.11 -24.76
N CYS A 206 -9.06 -4.01 -24.97
CA CYS A 206 -10.00 -3.84 -26.07
C CYS A 206 -9.53 -2.72 -27.01
N ASP A 207 -9.94 -2.76 -28.26
CA ASP A 207 -9.52 -1.82 -29.29
C ASP A 207 -9.84 -0.36 -28.91
N GLY A 208 -8.79 0.45 -28.73
CA GLY A 208 -8.91 1.87 -28.39
C GLY A 208 -9.54 2.16 -27.02
N LYS A 209 -9.64 1.17 -26.13
CA LYS A 209 -10.20 1.32 -24.77
C LYS A 209 -9.16 1.04 -23.69
N ILE A 210 -9.49 1.48 -22.48
CA ILE A 210 -8.71 1.19 -21.27
C ILE A 210 -8.87 -0.30 -20.94
N ALA A 211 -7.76 -0.96 -20.59
CA ALA A 211 -7.79 -2.34 -20.13
C ALA A 211 -8.55 -2.49 -18.81
N PHE A 212 -9.18 -3.63 -18.60
CA PHE A 212 -9.87 -3.97 -17.35
C PHE A 212 -9.38 -5.30 -16.81
N GLU A 213 -9.50 -5.50 -15.50
CA GLU A 213 -9.11 -6.74 -14.83
C GLU A 213 -10.36 -7.51 -14.39
N VAL A 214 -10.31 -8.83 -14.54
CA VAL A 214 -11.32 -9.76 -14.05
C VAL A 214 -10.65 -10.69 -13.05
N ILE A 215 -11.20 -10.76 -11.84
CA ILE A 215 -10.82 -11.73 -10.82
C ILE A 215 -11.90 -12.81 -10.78
N PHE A 216 -11.51 -14.05 -11.03
CA PHE A 216 -12.39 -15.21 -11.01
C PHE A 216 -12.44 -15.81 -9.60
N GLU A 217 -13.64 -15.99 -9.07
CA GLU A 217 -13.92 -16.69 -7.82
C GLU A 217 -14.92 -17.82 -8.11
N VAL A 218 -15.11 -18.75 -7.17
CA VAL A 218 -16.09 -19.84 -7.38
C VAL A 218 -17.50 -19.25 -7.50
N GLY A 219 -18.10 -19.39 -8.70
CA GLY A 219 -19.46 -18.96 -9.02
C GLY A 219 -19.66 -17.46 -9.28
N GLN A 220 -18.60 -16.64 -9.23
CA GLN A 220 -18.69 -15.21 -9.48
C GLN A 220 -17.37 -14.62 -9.99
N VAL A 221 -17.43 -13.42 -10.53
CA VAL A 221 -16.25 -12.64 -10.90
C VAL A 221 -16.30 -11.25 -10.27
N ARG A 222 -15.14 -10.70 -9.96
CA ARG A 222 -15.00 -9.25 -9.72
C ARG A 222 -14.46 -8.61 -10.98
N TYR A 223 -15.25 -7.70 -11.52
CA TYR A 223 -14.91 -6.87 -12.66
C TYR A 223 -14.36 -5.53 -12.17
N LEU A 224 -13.09 -5.24 -12.47
CA LEU A 224 -12.41 -4.00 -12.07
C LEU A 224 -12.30 -3.04 -13.24
N MET A 225 -12.94 -1.88 -13.13
CA MET A 225 -12.76 -0.76 -14.06
C MET A 225 -12.22 0.46 -13.33
N LEU A 226 -10.99 0.86 -13.67
CA LEU A 226 -10.34 2.08 -13.19
C LEU A 226 -10.26 2.20 -11.65
N LYS A 227 -11.37 2.56 -11.01
CA LYS A 227 -11.53 2.83 -9.57
C LYS A 227 -12.75 2.16 -8.94
N GLU A 228 -13.53 1.42 -9.73
CA GLU A 228 -14.74 0.73 -9.26
C GLU A 228 -14.58 -0.79 -9.50
N SER A 229 -15.07 -1.58 -8.54
CA SER A 229 -15.15 -3.03 -8.68
C SER A 229 -16.60 -3.46 -8.53
N ILE A 230 -17.09 -4.29 -9.45
CA ILE A 230 -18.44 -4.81 -9.43
C ILE A 230 -18.36 -6.34 -9.34
N VAL A 231 -19.22 -6.94 -8.51
CA VAL A 231 -19.33 -8.41 -8.40
C VAL A 231 -20.42 -8.88 -9.34
N LEU A 232 -20.06 -9.74 -10.30
CA LEU A 232 -21.00 -10.33 -11.25
C LEU A 232 -21.11 -11.83 -10.96
N ARG A 233 -22.33 -12.36 -10.90
CA ARG A 233 -22.56 -13.79 -10.64
C ARG A 233 -22.69 -14.56 -11.93
N GLU A 234 -22.25 -15.81 -11.95
CA GLU A 234 -22.40 -16.66 -13.12
C GLU A 234 -23.89 -16.87 -13.44
N VAL A 235 -24.24 -16.79 -14.72
CA VAL A 235 -25.58 -17.01 -15.26
C VAL A 235 -25.52 -17.97 -16.44
N ASP A 236 -26.63 -18.67 -16.69
CA ASP A 236 -26.71 -19.63 -17.80
C ASP A 236 -26.36 -18.96 -19.14
N SER A 237 -25.48 -19.63 -19.90
CA SER A 237 -25.05 -19.17 -21.22
C SER A 237 -25.09 -20.31 -22.23
N ALA A 238 -25.52 -19.99 -23.45
CA ALA A 238 -25.51 -20.93 -24.57
C ALA A 238 -24.10 -21.14 -25.16
N SER A 239 -23.16 -20.24 -24.89
CA SER A 239 -21.78 -20.33 -25.37
C SER A 239 -20.83 -19.51 -24.48
N GLY A 240 -19.75 -20.15 -24.03
CA GLY A 240 -18.80 -19.52 -23.11
C GLY A 240 -19.37 -19.34 -21.70
N SER A 241 -18.69 -18.53 -20.89
CA SER A 241 -19.13 -18.18 -19.54
C SER A 241 -19.75 -16.78 -19.54
N ARG A 242 -20.82 -16.60 -18.77
CA ARG A 242 -21.51 -15.31 -18.66
C ARG A 242 -21.71 -14.98 -17.19
N TYR A 243 -21.45 -13.74 -16.83
CA TYR A 243 -21.62 -13.22 -15.47
C TYR A 243 -22.43 -11.94 -15.52
N SER A 244 -23.38 -11.76 -14.59
CA SER A 244 -24.22 -10.57 -14.55
C SER A 244 -24.71 -10.23 -13.14
N ASP A 245 -25.02 -8.94 -12.93
CA ASP A 245 -25.77 -8.41 -11.79
C ASP A 245 -27.16 -7.87 -12.19
N GLY A 246 -27.55 -8.03 -13.46
CA GLY A 246 -28.78 -7.51 -14.06
C GLY A 246 -28.64 -6.17 -14.78
N GLU A 247 -27.62 -5.36 -14.46
CA GLU A 247 -27.31 -4.13 -15.19
C GLU A 247 -26.07 -4.28 -16.07
N THR A 248 -25.03 -4.93 -15.54
CA THR A 248 -23.77 -5.23 -16.21
C THR A 248 -23.70 -6.71 -16.54
N THR A 249 -23.22 -7.03 -17.73
CA THR A 249 -22.95 -8.40 -18.16
C THR A 249 -21.52 -8.49 -18.67
N LEU A 250 -20.74 -9.41 -18.11
CA LEU A 250 -19.46 -9.87 -18.67
C LEU A 250 -19.71 -11.18 -19.41
N SER A 251 -19.33 -11.24 -20.68
CA SER A 251 -19.34 -12.46 -21.49
C SER A 251 -17.91 -12.84 -21.85
N LEU A 252 -17.56 -14.11 -21.63
CA LEU A 252 -16.23 -14.66 -21.87
C LEU A 252 -16.30 -15.84 -22.82
N LYS A 253 -15.40 -15.87 -23.81
CA LYS A 253 -15.29 -16.99 -24.76
C LYS A 253 -13.84 -17.23 -25.10
N GLY A 254 -13.23 -18.23 -24.46
CA GLY A 254 -11.79 -18.48 -24.61
C GLY A 254 -10.98 -17.31 -24.06
N ASP A 255 -10.13 -16.71 -24.90
CA ASP A 255 -9.33 -15.51 -24.60
C ASP A 255 -10.09 -14.20 -24.86
N GLU A 256 -11.34 -14.26 -25.34
CA GLU A 256 -12.13 -13.07 -25.66
C GLU A 256 -13.07 -12.67 -24.52
N ALA A 257 -13.25 -11.37 -24.35
CA ALA A 257 -14.22 -10.78 -23.44
C ALA A 257 -15.05 -9.67 -24.08
N MET A 258 -16.27 -9.52 -23.57
CA MET A 258 -17.16 -8.40 -23.89
C MET A 258 -17.90 -7.98 -22.63
N VAL A 259 -18.05 -6.66 -22.43
CA VAL A 259 -18.80 -6.09 -21.32
C VAL A 259 -19.94 -5.26 -21.87
N GLU A 260 -21.15 -5.59 -21.42
CA GLU A 260 -22.37 -4.84 -21.66
C GLU A 260 -22.82 -4.17 -20.37
N ILE A 261 -23.15 -2.88 -20.43
CA ILE A 261 -23.64 -2.08 -19.32
C ILE A 261 -24.95 -1.45 -19.78
N ARG A 262 -26.05 -1.84 -19.15
CA ARG A 262 -27.41 -1.35 -19.42
C ARG A 262 -27.78 -1.41 -20.91
N GLY A 263 -27.46 -2.52 -21.56
CA GLY A 263 -27.78 -2.76 -22.98
C GLY A 263 -26.82 -2.11 -23.99
N VAL A 264 -25.77 -1.43 -23.52
CA VAL A 264 -24.70 -0.88 -24.38
C VAL A 264 -23.44 -1.70 -24.19
N SER A 265 -22.67 -2.00 -25.24
CA SER A 265 -21.41 -2.73 -25.15
C SER A 265 -20.19 -1.79 -25.23
N PRO A 266 -19.83 -1.07 -24.15
CA PRO A 266 -18.70 -0.13 -24.19
C PRO A 266 -17.34 -0.81 -24.37
N TYR A 267 -17.26 -2.11 -24.06
CA TYR A 267 -16.07 -2.94 -24.26
C TYR A 267 -16.44 -4.15 -25.11
N SER A 268 -16.04 -4.11 -26.38
CA SER A 268 -16.19 -5.20 -27.33
C SER A 268 -14.83 -5.57 -27.93
N SER A 269 -14.72 -6.79 -28.46
CA SER A 269 -13.49 -7.30 -29.07
C SER A 269 -12.28 -7.25 -28.11
N CYS A 270 -12.49 -7.55 -26.83
CA CYS A 270 -11.42 -7.56 -25.85
C CYS A 270 -10.69 -8.89 -25.86
N LYS A 271 -9.37 -8.88 -25.69
CA LYS A 271 -8.55 -10.10 -25.58
C LYS A 271 -7.71 -10.11 -24.31
N VAL A 272 -7.43 -11.29 -23.78
CA VAL A 272 -6.49 -11.46 -22.66
C VAL A 272 -5.15 -10.83 -23.05
N PHE A 273 -4.63 -10.01 -22.15
CA PHE A 273 -3.33 -9.36 -22.26
C PHE A 273 -2.34 -10.11 -21.35
N GLU A 274 -1.55 -11.00 -21.94
CA GLU A 274 -0.45 -11.66 -21.23
C GLU A 274 0.75 -10.71 -21.17
N SER A 275 1.38 -10.59 -19.99
CA SER A 275 2.51 -9.68 -19.75
C SER A 275 3.83 -10.09 -20.43
N GLY A 276 3.75 -10.75 -21.58
CA GLY A 276 4.87 -11.18 -22.43
C GLY A 276 4.76 -10.72 -23.89
N ASP A 277 3.63 -10.16 -24.33
CA ASP A 277 3.50 -9.63 -25.69
C ASP A 277 4.09 -8.22 -25.78
N SER A 278 5.40 -8.16 -26.03
CA SER A 278 6.07 -6.96 -26.50
C SER A 278 5.61 -6.66 -27.93
N ALA A 279 4.69 -5.71 -28.08
CA ALA A 279 4.43 -5.10 -29.38
C ALA A 279 5.41 -3.94 -29.59
N TYR A 280 6.44 -4.21 -30.41
CA TYR A 280 7.02 -3.22 -31.31
C TYR A 280 5.99 -2.75 -32.33
#